data_AF-A0A7C1RNE6-F1
#
_entry.id   AF-A0A7C1RNE6-F1
#
_cell.length_a   1.000
_cell.length_b   1.000
_cell.length_c   1.000
_cell.angle_alpha   90.00
_cell.angle_beta   90.00
_cell.angle_gamma   90.00
#
_symmetry.space_group_name_H-M   'P 1'
#
loop_
_entity.id
_entity.type
_entity.pdbx_description
1 polymer ?
#
loop_
_entity_poly.entity_id
_entity_poly.type
_entity_poly.pdbx_seq_one_letter_code
_entity_poly.pdbx_strand_id
1 'polypeptide(L)'
;MHVRFSLTENWPVLAWLAHCPRGSEEISVRHGRQVEIHGDWFAEATWAGDFAAGDFDQTDLVFGSGGRLRGSVLRLISAGSGEDRLLVH
;
A
#
# COMPACT_ATOMS: atom_id res chain seq x y z
N MET A 1 -3.30 13.19 -8.93
CA MET A 1 -2.45 12.03 -8.58
C MET A 1 -3.30 10.77 -8.70
N HIS A 2 -2.74 9.67 -9.21
CA HIS A 2 -3.42 8.39 -9.35
C HIS A 2 -2.46 7.22 -9.11
N VAL A 3 -3.00 6.07 -8.75
CA VAL A 3 -2.20 4.85 -8.53
C VAL A 3 -2.41 3.89 -9.69
N ARG A 4 -1.32 3.33 -10.20
CA ARG A 4 -1.31 2.28 -11.21
C ARG A 4 -0.73 1.01 -10.61
N PHE A 5 -1.52 -0.05 -10.60
CA PHE A 5 -1.14 -1.34 -10.04
C PHE A 5 -0.59 -2.29 -11.11
N SER A 6 0.37 -3.12 -10.73
CA SER A 6 0.92 -4.17 -11.59
C SER A 6 1.32 -5.39 -10.77
N LEU A 7 0.62 -6.50 -10.99
CA LEU A 7 0.96 -7.78 -10.39
C LEU A 7 2.32 -8.26 -10.91
N THR A 8 3.21 -8.63 -10.00
CA THR A 8 4.47 -9.31 -10.30
C THR A 8 4.37 -10.74 -9.77
N GLU A 9 4.08 -11.71 -10.66
CA GLU A 9 3.79 -13.11 -10.27
C GLU A 9 4.90 -13.79 -9.47
N ASN A 10 6.16 -13.42 -9.71
CA ASN A 10 7.32 -14.01 -9.05
C ASN A 10 7.70 -13.29 -7.75
N TRP A 11 6.90 -12.32 -7.27
CA TRP A 11 7.14 -11.68 -5.99
C TRP A 11 6.57 -12.50 -4.83
N PRO A 12 7.17 -12.41 -3.63
CA PRO A 12 6.60 -13.01 -2.44
C PRO A 12 5.14 -12.57 -2.25
N VAL A 13 4.33 -13.48 -1.72
CA VAL A 13 2.96 -13.18 -1.32
C VAL A 13 2.99 -12.01 -0.33
N LEU A 14 2.02 -11.09 -0.45
CA LEU A 14 1.91 -9.84 0.32
C LEU A 14 3.00 -8.78 0.06
N ALA A 15 4.03 -9.05 -0.73
CA ALA A 15 5.05 -8.04 -1.03
C ALA A 15 4.50 -6.92 -1.91
N TRP A 16 4.87 -5.68 -1.65
CA TRP A 16 4.56 -4.54 -2.52
C TRP A 16 5.70 -3.53 -2.53
N LEU A 17 5.73 -2.73 -3.60
CA LEU A 17 6.67 -1.62 -3.77
C LEU A 17 5.94 -0.46 -4.46
N ALA A 18 5.85 0.66 -3.76
CA ALA A 18 5.38 1.92 -4.33
C ALA A 18 6.57 2.73 -4.84
N HIS A 19 6.57 3.02 -6.14
CA HIS A 19 7.53 3.92 -6.76
C HIS A 19 6.84 5.25 -7.07
N CYS A 20 7.34 6.32 -6.44
CA CYS A 20 6.77 7.67 -6.45
C CYS A 20 7.80 8.67 -7.04
N PRO A 21 7.89 8.80 -8.37
CA PRO A 21 8.82 9.74 -8.99
C PRO A 21 8.49 11.18 -8.58
N ARG A 22 9.50 11.97 -8.24
CA ARG A 22 9.31 13.38 -7.90
C ARG A 22 8.72 14.14 -9.09
N GLY A 23 7.64 14.88 -8.86
CA GLY A 23 6.95 15.67 -9.88
C GLY A 23 6.02 14.87 -10.81
N SER A 24 5.83 13.57 -10.55
CA SER A 24 4.85 12.74 -11.25
C SER A 24 3.49 12.77 -10.53
N GLU A 25 2.42 12.81 -11.31
CA GLU A 25 1.06 12.57 -10.82
C GLU A 25 0.73 11.07 -10.74
N GLU A 26 1.52 10.21 -11.39
CA GLU A 26 1.36 8.76 -11.34
C GLU A 26 2.26 8.15 -10.26
N ILE A 27 1.65 7.31 -9.43
CA ILE A 27 2.32 6.37 -8.52
C ILE A 27 2.21 4.99 -9.14
N SER A 28 3.35 4.31 -9.29
CA SER A 28 3.35 2.91 -9.74
C SER A 28 3.51 1.99 -8.53
N VAL A 29 2.59 1.04 -8.37
CA VAL A 29 2.63 0.03 -7.31
C VAL A 29 2.79 -1.33 -7.96
N ARG A 30 3.94 -1.95 -7.72
CA ARG A 30 4.16 -3.36 -8.02
C ARG A 30 3.79 -4.17 -6.79
N HIS A 31 3.10 -5.29 -6.99
CA HIS A 31 2.66 -6.11 -5.87
C HIS A 31 2.75 -7.59 -6.20
N GLY A 32 2.96 -8.41 -5.18
CA GLY A 32 2.78 -9.85 -5.23
C GLY A 32 1.32 -10.24 -5.08
N ARG A 33 1.08 -11.54 -5.00
CA ARG A 33 -0.26 -12.10 -4.79
C ARG A 33 -0.76 -11.73 -3.38
N GLN A 34 -2.08 -11.65 -3.23
CA GLN A 34 -2.79 -11.41 -1.96
C GLN A 34 -2.57 -10.04 -1.30
N VAL A 35 -1.90 -9.10 -1.97
CA VAL A 35 -2.07 -7.67 -1.64
C VAL A 35 -3.47 -7.27 -2.12
N GLU A 36 -4.26 -6.66 -1.24
CA GLU A 36 -5.55 -6.10 -1.62
C GLU A 36 -5.33 -4.82 -2.44
N ILE A 37 -6.11 -4.66 -3.51
CA ILE A 37 -5.94 -3.57 -4.46
C ILE A 37 -7.30 -2.93 -4.76
N HIS A 38 -7.39 -1.64 -4.48
CA HIS A 38 -8.49 -0.77 -4.85
C HIS A 38 -7.94 0.50 -5.51
N GLY A 39 -8.73 1.17 -6.35
CA GLY A 39 -8.25 2.23 -7.25
C GLY A 39 -7.40 3.33 -6.58
N ASP A 40 -7.63 3.59 -5.29
CA ASP A 40 -6.98 4.61 -4.49
C ASP A 40 -6.38 4.07 -3.17
N TRP A 41 -6.30 2.75 -2.98
CA TRP A 41 -5.60 2.14 -1.85
C TRP A 41 -5.15 0.71 -2.10
N PHE A 42 -4.11 0.30 -1.36
CA PHE A 42 -3.63 -1.08 -1.36
C PHE A 42 -3.12 -1.44 0.02
N ALA A 43 -3.28 -2.70 0.42
CA ALA A 43 -2.77 -3.15 1.71
C ALA A 43 -2.59 -4.67 1.77
N GLU A 44 -1.61 -5.08 2.55
CA GLU A 44 -1.65 -6.34 3.27
C GLU A 44 -1.88 -5.95 4.73
N ALA A 45 -3.13 -5.74 5.14
CA ALA A 45 -3.38 -5.25 6.50
C ALA A 45 -4.74 -5.66 7.03
N THR A 46 -4.85 -5.66 8.35
CA THR A 46 -6.12 -5.69 9.07
C THR A 46 -6.20 -4.52 10.04
N TRP A 47 -7.41 -3.99 10.18
CA TRP A 47 -7.73 -2.86 11.04
C TRP A 47 -9.20 -2.94 11.47
N ALA A 48 -9.57 -2.16 12.48
CA ALA A 48 -10.96 -1.98 12.86
C ALA A 48 -11.65 -0.97 11.94
N GLY A 49 -12.62 -1.40 11.14
CA GLY A 49 -13.39 -0.53 10.24
C GLY A 49 -14.08 -1.29 9.11
N ASP A 50 -14.76 -0.55 8.23
CA ASP A 50 -15.24 -1.11 6.97
C ASP A 50 -14.06 -1.33 6.02
N PHE A 51 -13.92 -2.55 5.54
CA PHE A 51 -12.85 -2.93 4.61
C PHE A 51 -12.96 -2.18 3.29
N ALA A 52 -14.18 -2.02 2.76
CA ALA A 52 -14.40 -1.40 1.46
C ALA A 52 -14.01 0.09 1.44
N ALA A 53 -14.09 0.75 2.61
CA ALA A 53 -13.73 2.16 2.76
C ALA A 53 -12.20 2.37 2.70
N GLY A 54 -11.39 1.36 3.03
CA GLY A 54 -9.92 1.46 2.99
C GLY A 54 -9.36 2.49 3.95
N ASP A 55 -10.04 2.76 5.07
CA ASP A 55 -9.70 3.83 6.02
C ASP A 55 -8.66 3.41 7.08
N PHE A 56 -7.75 2.50 6.73
CA PHE A 56 -6.67 2.06 7.62
C PHE A 56 -5.65 3.16 7.94
N ASP A 57 -5.60 4.26 7.18
CA ASP A 57 -4.81 5.45 7.51
C ASP A 57 -5.47 6.37 8.56
N GLN A 58 -6.69 6.05 9.01
CA GLN A 58 -7.49 6.87 9.94
C GLN A 58 -7.82 6.15 11.25
N THR A 59 -7.05 5.12 11.60
CA THR A 59 -7.19 4.33 12.83
C THR A 59 -5.86 4.24 13.55
N ASP A 60 -5.93 4.11 14.88
CA ASP A 60 -4.74 3.99 15.73
C ASP A 60 -4.09 2.61 15.65
N LEU A 61 -4.83 1.60 15.20
CA LEU A 61 -4.41 0.19 15.20
C LEU A 61 -4.54 -0.42 13.81
N VAL A 62 -3.38 -0.64 13.18
CA VAL A 62 -3.22 -1.35 11.92
C VAL A 62 -2.17 -2.44 12.10
N PHE A 63 -2.46 -3.65 11.64
CA PHE A 63 -1.50 -4.74 11.59
C PHE A 63 -1.24 -5.08 10.13
N GLY A 64 0.01 -4.92 9.69
CA GLY A 64 0.42 -5.00 8.29
C GLY A 64 0.76 -3.63 7.71
N SER A 65 0.85 -3.53 6.39
CA SER A 65 1.35 -2.36 5.68
C SER A 65 0.55 -2.05 4.41
N GLY A 66 0.66 -0.81 3.92
CA GLY A 66 -0.05 -0.40 2.72
C GLY A 66 0.04 1.08 2.38
N GLY A 67 -0.74 1.51 1.40
CA GLY A 67 -0.82 2.90 0.97
C GLY A 67 -2.23 3.34 0.64
N ARG A 68 -2.59 4.55 1.08
CA ARG A 68 -3.90 5.19 0.85
C ARG A 68 -3.71 6.55 0.19
N LEU A 69 -4.27 6.72 -1.01
CA LEU A 69 -4.30 8.00 -1.72
C LEU A 69 -5.59 8.74 -1.37
N ARG A 70 -5.46 9.97 -0.87
CA ARG A 70 -6.60 10.90 -0.69
C ARG A 70 -6.28 12.21 -1.36
N GLY A 71 -7.00 12.51 -2.45
CA GLY A 71 -6.72 13.69 -3.28
C GLY A 71 -5.32 13.58 -3.91
N SER A 72 -4.39 14.42 -3.45
CA SER A 72 -3.00 14.46 -3.91
C SER A 72 -1.98 13.98 -2.87
N VAL A 73 -2.44 13.32 -1.79
CA VAL A 73 -1.58 12.84 -0.71
C VAL A 73 -1.65 11.33 -0.62
N LEU A 74 -0.53 10.67 -0.88
CA LEU A 74 -0.33 9.25 -0.56
C LEU A 74 0.19 9.13 0.87
N ARG A 75 -0.54 8.42 1.72
CA ARG A 75 -0.06 7.98 3.04
C ARG A 75 0.42 6.55 2.95
N LEU A 76 1.63 6.28 3.43
CA LEU A 76 2.19 4.94 3.55
C LEU A 76 2.17 4.55 5.02
N ILE A 77 1.59 3.38 5.31
CA ILE A 77 1.56 2.79 6.64
C ILE A 77 2.58 1.64 6.63
N SER A 78 3.62 1.78 7.44
CA SER A 78 4.62 0.73 7.64
C SER A 78 4.07 -0.39 8.52
N ALA A 79 4.66 -1.57 8.43
CA ALA A 79 4.28 -2.65 9.32
C ALA A 79 4.53 -2.24 10.78
N GLY A 80 3.52 -2.40 11.65
CA GLY A 80 3.65 -2.20 13.09
C GLY A 80 4.36 -3.35 13.81
N SER A 81 4.74 -4.42 13.08
CA SER A 81 5.56 -5.51 13.61
C SER A 81 7.02 -5.08 13.74
N GLY A 82 7.72 -5.52 14.78
CA GLY A 82 9.11 -5.13 15.06
C GLY A 82 10.14 -5.52 13.98
N GLU A 83 9.73 -6.20 12.91
CA GLU A 83 10.53 -6.48 11.73
C GLU A 83 9.80 -5.95 10.49
N ASP A 84 10.53 -5.14 9.70
CA ASP A 84 10.09 -4.67 8.38
C ASP A 84 11.27 -4.86 7.39
N ARG A 85 10.98 -5.20 6.13
CA ARG A 85 12.02 -5.49 5.11
C ARG A 85 11.98 -4.44 4.01
N LEU A 86 12.84 -3.43 4.12
CA LEU A 86 13.01 -2.39 3.10
C LEU A 86 14.00 -2.85 2.02
N LEU A 87 13.56 -2.86 0.76
CA LEU A 87 14.43 -3.05 -0.39
C LEU A 87 14.82 -1.67 -0.94
N VAL A 88 16.11 -1.32 -0.86
CA VAL A 88 16.66 -0.10 -1.46
C VAL A 88 17.30 -0.48 -2.79
N HIS A 89 16.94 0.24 -3.85
CA HIS A 89 17.59 0.20 -5.16
C HIS A 89 18.43 1.46 -5.37
#